data_AF-A0ABF7Q2H9-F1
#
_entry.id   AF-A0ABF7Q2H9-F1
#
_cell.length_a   1.000
_cell.length_b   1.000
_cell.length_c   1.000
_cell.angle_alpha   90.00
_cell.angle_beta   90.00
_cell.angle_gamma   90.00
#
_symmetry.space_group_name_H-M   'P 1'
#
loop_
_entity.id
_entity.type
_entity.pdbx_description
1 polymer ?
#
loop_
_entity_poly.entity_id
_entity_poly.type
_entity_poly.pdbx_seq_one_letter_code
_entity_poly.pdbx_strand_id
1 'polypeptide(L)'
;MIAPEEERLLKTYLVEMFGQISSMRRELAALQGDGKGSFASMTDTLDAIVENTEVAGNAILESMEAISASVGKLQDVKDPKTAAVCDEIVDSTNKVFEACAFQDLTGQRITRVVKSLKFMEDHINKLVRIWGKEELARVAAELAAPKSTTPDLLEGPKRPGVAISQDDIDKLFG
;
A
#
# COMPACT_ATOMS: atom_id res chain seq x y z
N MET A 1 19.19 -20.28 25.25
CA MET A 1 19.70 -18.91 25.44
C MET A 1 20.37 -18.54 24.13
N ILE A 2 19.88 -17.50 23.44
CA ILE A 2 20.40 -17.07 22.13
C ILE A 2 21.80 -16.48 22.35
N ALA A 3 22.72 -16.63 21.39
CA ALA A 3 24.04 -16.03 21.54
C ALA A 3 23.94 -14.49 21.52
N PRO A 4 24.74 -13.75 22.30
CA PRO A 4 24.64 -12.27 22.35
C PRO A 4 24.80 -11.59 20.99
N GLU A 5 25.58 -12.17 20.09
CA GLU A 5 25.76 -11.70 18.71
C GLU A 5 24.48 -11.90 17.86
N GLU A 6 23.83 -13.06 18.00
CA GLU A 6 22.57 -13.37 17.31
C GLU A 6 21.44 -12.47 17.82
N GLU A 7 21.39 -12.19 19.13
CA GLU A 7 20.42 -11.26 19.71
C GLU A 7 20.59 -9.84 19.15
N ARG A 8 21.84 -9.36 19.05
CA ARG A 8 22.15 -8.05 18.47
C ARG A 8 21.72 -7.99 17.00
N LEU A 9 22.00 -9.03 16.23
CA LEU A 9 21.63 -9.11 14.82
C LEU A 9 20.10 -9.06 14.64
N LEU A 10 19.34 -9.80 15.44
CA LEU A 10 17.87 -9.78 15.41
C LEU A 10 17.30 -8.41 15.76
N LYS A 11 17.87 -7.72 16.76
CA LYS A 11 17.48 -6.34 17.11
C LYS A 11 17.74 -5.36 15.96
N THR A 12 18.88 -5.48 15.28
CA THR A 12 19.20 -4.68 14.10
C THR A 12 18.17 -4.90 12.98
N TYR A 13 17.88 -6.15 12.62
CA TYR A 13 16.87 -6.44 11.59
C TYR A 13 15.48 -5.91 11.98
N LEU A 14 15.11 -6.00 13.25
CA LEU A 14 13.84 -5.45 13.71
C LEU A 14 13.76 -3.94 13.53
N VAL A 15 14.82 -3.20 13.87
CA VAL A 15 14.89 -1.74 13.66
C VAL A 15 14.77 -1.39 12.18
N GLU A 16 15.48 -2.11 11.31
CA GLU A 16 15.41 -1.91 9.86
C GLU A 16 13.99 -2.17 9.32
N MET A 17 13.38 -3.30 9.67
CA MET A 17 12.02 -3.65 9.23
C MET A 17 10.98 -2.64 9.71
N PHE A 18 11.09 -2.20 10.96
CA PHE A 18 10.19 -1.20 11.53
C PHE A 18 10.32 0.15 10.83
N GLY A 19 11.55 0.54 10.47
CA GLY A 19 11.82 1.72 9.65
C GLY A 19 11.18 1.65 8.26
N GLN A 20 11.28 0.49 7.59
CA GLN A 20 10.65 0.28 6.28
C GLN A 20 9.12 0.38 6.35
N ILE A 21 8.49 -0.24 7.36
CA ILE A 21 7.04 -0.12 7.58
C ILE A 21 6.63 1.33 7.80
N SER A 22 7.45 2.08 8.53
CA SER A 22 7.18 3.49 8.84
C SER A 22 7.31 4.39 7.61
N SER A 23 8.27 4.13 6.72
CA SER A 23 8.34 4.80 5.42
C SER A 23 7.11 4.50 4.58
N MET A 24 6.73 3.22 4.51
CA MET A 24 5.58 2.77 3.73
C MET A 24 4.27 3.41 4.23
N ARG A 25 4.08 3.53 5.56
CA ARG A 25 2.97 4.28 6.16
C ARG A 25 2.88 5.72 5.66
N ARG A 26 4.01 6.43 5.59
CA ARG A 26 4.04 7.82 5.11
C ARG A 26 3.71 7.94 3.63
N GLU A 27 4.27 7.05 2.82
CA GLU A 27 3.98 7.01 1.38
C GLU A 27 2.50 6.73 1.11
N LEU A 28 1.92 5.77 1.85
CA LEU A 28 0.50 5.43 1.74
C LEU A 28 -0.42 6.55 2.24
N ALA A 29 -0.06 7.22 3.33
CA ALA A 29 -0.80 8.39 3.81
C ALA A 29 -0.80 9.53 2.79
N ALA A 30 0.32 9.74 2.07
CA ALA A 30 0.39 10.74 1.01
C ALA A 30 -0.54 10.42 -0.18
N LEU A 31 -0.80 9.13 -0.45
CA LEU A 31 -1.72 8.70 -1.51
C LEU A 31 -3.20 8.90 -1.15
N GLN A 32 -3.57 8.98 0.13
CA GLN A 32 -4.95 9.23 0.56
C GLN A 32 -5.42 10.68 0.32
N GLY A 33 -4.53 11.61 -0.01
CA GLY A 33 -4.86 13.03 -0.15
C GLY A 33 -5.14 13.73 1.18
N ASP A 34 -5.58 15.00 1.13
CA ASP A 34 -5.75 15.90 2.29
C ASP A 34 -6.99 15.56 3.18
N GLY A 35 -7.34 14.27 3.25
CA GLY A 35 -8.38 13.74 4.11
C GLY A 35 -7.94 13.82 5.57
N LYS A 36 -8.59 14.72 6.33
CA LYS A 36 -8.31 14.96 7.75
C LYS A 36 -8.20 13.66 8.57
N GLY A 37 -6.99 13.42 9.05
CA GLY A 37 -6.74 12.98 10.42
C GLY A 37 -7.03 11.51 10.73
N SER A 38 -5.99 10.71 10.69
CA SER A 38 -5.40 10.07 11.87
C SER A 38 -4.16 9.32 11.38
N PHE A 39 -3.17 9.10 12.25
CA PHE A 39 -2.23 7.99 12.07
C PHE A 39 -3.00 6.67 12.23
N ALA A 40 -3.96 6.42 11.33
CA ALA A 40 -4.53 5.11 11.16
C ALA A 40 -3.37 4.18 10.78
N SER A 41 -3.41 2.94 11.26
CA SER A 41 -2.35 1.99 10.96
C SER A 41 -2.19 1.87 9.44
N MET A 42 -0.99 1.52 8.94
CA MET A 42 -0.74 1.33 7.49
C MET A 42 -1.86 0.51 6.81
N THR A 43 -2.25 -0.48 7.58
CA THR A 43 -3.34 -1.41 7.44
C THR A 43 -4.71 -0.75 7.19
N ASP A 44 -5.09 0.27 7.97
CA ASP A 44 -6.37 0.99 7.80
C ASP A 44 -6.38 1.83 6.53
N THR A 45 -5.24 2.44 6.20
CA THR A 45 -5.06 3.18 4.95
C THR A 45 -5.19 2.26 3.73
N LEU A 46 -4.58 1.08 3.77
CA LEU A 46 -4.68 0.11 2.69
C LEU A 46 -6.10 -0.45 2.52
N ASP A 47 -6.81 -0.71 3.61
CA ASP A 47 -8.22 -1.11 3.54
C ASP A 47 -9.08 -0.03 2.89
N ALA A 48 -8.90 1.24 3.29
CA ALA A 48 -9.63 2.36 2.71
C ALA A 48 -9.35 2.53 1.21
N ILE A 49 -8.13 2.24 0.74
CA ILE A 49 -7.80 2.25 -0.70
C ILE A 49 -8.54 1.14 -1.44
N VAL A 50 -8.59 -0.07 -0.86
CA VAL A 50 -9.32 -1.20 -1.45
C VAL A 50 -10.81 -0.86 -1.53
N GLU A 51 -11.41 -0.39 -0.44
CA GLU A 51 -12.82 -0.01 -0.37
C GLU A 51 -13.16 1.10 -1.36
N ASN A 52 -12.38 2.19 -1.40
CA ASN A 52 -12.61 3.27 -2.36
C ASN A 52 -12.52 2.79 -3.81
N THR A 53 -11.63 1.83 -4.08
CA THR A 53 -11.47 1.24 -5.43
C THR A 53 -12.66 0.36 -5.80
N GLU A 54 -13.21 -0.41 -4.85
CA GLU A 54 -14.44 -1.20 -5.04
C GLU A 54 -15.66 -0.30 -5.28
N VAL A 55 -15.82 0.78 -4.49
CA VAL A 55 -16.88 1.77 -4.67
C VAL A 55 -16.82 2.42 -6.05
N ALA A 56 -15.62 2.85 -6.48
CA ALA A 56 -15.42 3.42 -7.80
C ALA A 56 -15.74 2.41 -8.92
N GLY A 57 -15.33 1.15 -8.76
CA GLY A 57 -15.65 0.07 -9.69
C GLY A 57 -17.17 -0.15 -9.84
N ASN A 58 -17.90 -0.21 -8.72
CA ASN A 58 -19.36 -0.35 -8.73
C ASN A 58 -20.05 0.84 -9.41
N ALA A 59 -19.60 2.07 -9.15
CA ALA A 59 -20.15 3.26 -9.80
C ALA A 59 -19.93 3.26 -11.34
N ILE A 60 -18.81 2.71 -11.81
CA ILE A 60 -18.56 2.50 -13.25
C ILE A 60 -19.56 1.49 -13.81
N LEU A 61 -19.77 0.36 -13.13
CA LEU A 61 -20.73 -0.67 -13.55
C LEU A 61 -22.15 -0.12 -13.65
N GLU A 62 -22.62 0.59 -12.62
CA GLU A 62 -23.94 1.25 -12.62
C GLU A 62 -24.09 2.25 -13.78
N SER A 63 -23.04 3.03 -14.06
CA SER A 63 -23.03 3.97 -15.18
C SER A 63 -23.13 3.26 -16.54
N MET A 64 -22.44 2.12 -16.69
CA MET A 64 -22.50 1.29 -17.90
C MET A 64 -23.86 0.62 -18.08
N GLU A 65 -24.51 0.17 -17.00
CA GLU A 65 -25.89 -0.34 -17.03
C GLU A 65 -26.87 0.74 -17.48
N ALA A 66 -26.74 1.97 -16.96
CA ALA A 66 -27.58 3.10 -17.36
C ALA A 66 -27.39 3.48 -18.84
N ILE A 67 -26.16 3.38 -19.37
CA ILE A 67 -25.88 3.56 -20.79
C ILE A 67 -26.57 2.47 -21.62
N SER A 68 -26.42 1.19 -21.25
CA SER A 68 -27.07 0.08 -21.95
C SER A 68 -28.59 0.20 -21.94
N ALA A 69 -29.19 0.61 -20.82
CA ALA A 69 -30.63 0.86 -20.72
C ALA A 69 -31.08 2.03 -21.62
N SER A 70 -30.25 3.07 -21.77
CA SER A 70 -30.54 4.20 -22.65
C SER A 70 -30.46 3.81 -24.13
N VAL A 71 -29.47 3.00 -24.51
CA VAL A 71 -29.38 2.41 -25.85
C VAL A 71 -30.56 1.49 -26.13
N GLY A 72 -31.02 0.72 -25.12
CA GLY A 72 -32.20 -0.14 -25.23
C GLY A 72 -33.47 0.61 -25.66
N LYS A 73 -33.62 1.89 -25.28
CA LYS A 73 -34.76 2.73 -25.69
C LYS A 73 -34.74 3.11 -27.18
N LEU A 74 -33.59 2.96 -27.84
CA LEU A 74 -33.41 3.29 -29.26
C LEU A 74 -33.64 2.07 -30.18
N GLN A 75 -33.92 0.89 -29.62
CA GLN A 75 -34.10 -0.35 -30.38
C GLN A 75 -35.29 -0.32 -31.36
N ASP A 76 -36.32 0.48 -31.08
CA ASP A 76 -37.49 0.63 -31.95
C ASP A 76 -37.25 1.58 -33.14
N VAL A 77 -36.09 2.24 -33.21
CA VAL A 77 -35.74 3.14 -34.31
C VAL A 77 -35.38 2.33 -35.55
N LYS A 78 -36.20 2.42 -36.60
CA LYS A 78 -35.99 1.73 -37.89
C LYS A 78 -34.99 2.46 -38.81
N ASP A 79 -33.87 2.91 -38.26
CA ASP A 79 -32.75 3.46 -39.03
C ASP A 79 -31.53 2.54 -38.93
N PRO A 80 -31.06 1.95 -40.04
CA PRO A 80 -29.93 1.01 -40.03
C PRO A 80 -28.63 1.60 -39.46
N LYS A 81 -28.39 2.91 -39.63
CA LYS A 81 -27.19 3.56 -39.08
C LYS A 81 -27.27 3.67 -37.56
N THR A 82 -28.43 4.07 -37.04
CA THR A 82 -28.70 4.13 -35.60
C THR A 82 -28.56 2.75 -34.95
N ALA A 83 -29.09 1.70 -35.59
CA ALA A 83 -28.96 0.32 -35.11
C ALA A 83 -27.49 -0.11 -35.00
N ALA A 84 -26.67 0.13 -36.02
CA ALA A 84 -25.25 -0.21 -36.00
C ALA A 84 -24.49 0.50 -34.87
N VAL A 85 -24.76 1.79 -34.64
CA VAL A 85 -24.15 2.54 -33.53
C VAL A 85 -24.60 2.01 -32.17
N CYS A 86 -25.87 1.60 -32.03
CA CYS A 86 -26.36 0.99 -30.79
C CYS A 86 -25.63 -0.32 -30.48
N ASP A 87 -25.43 -1.17 -31.50
CA ASP A 87 -24.68 -2.42 -31.35
C ASP A 87 -23.21 -2.15 -30.95
N GLU A 88 -22.55 -1.17 -31.55
CA GLU A 88 -21.18 -0.76 -31.19
C GLU A 88 -21.07 -0.30 -29.72
N ILE A 89 -22.08 0.44 -29.23
CA ILE A 89 -22.12 0.89 -27.83
C ILE A 89 -22.33 -0.32 -26.91
N VAL A 90 -23.26 -1.23 -27.22
CA VAL A 90 -23.51 -2.44 -26.42
C VAL A 90 -22.24 -3.29 -26.32
N ASP A 91 -21.55 -3.51 -27.44
CA ASP A 91 -20.28 -4.25 -27.46
C ASP A 91 -19.19 -3.57 -26.62
N SER A 92 -19.11 -2.24 -26.70
CA SER A 92 -18.17 -1.47 -25.87
C SER A 92 -18.50 -1.58 -24.38
N THR A 93 -19.78 -1.54 -24.04
CA THR A 93 -20.26 -1.65 -22.65
C THR A 93 -19.97 -3.05 -22.08
N ASN A 94 -20.18 -4.10 -22.88
CA ASN A 94 -19.82 -5.48 -22.54
C ASN A 94 -18.33 -5.66 -22.24
N LYS A 95 -17.46 -5.01 -23.03
CA LYS A 95 -16.00 -5.03 -22.77
C LYS A 95 -15.64 -4.36 -21.44
N VAL A 96 -16.35 -3.29 -21.05
CA VAL A 96 -16.15 -2.67 -19.74
C VAL A 96 -16.61 -3.59 -18.62
N PHE A 97 -17.77 -4.25 -18.75
CA PHE A 97 -18.23 -5.26 -17.78
C PHE A 97 -17.19 -6.37 -17.56
N GLU A 98 -16.62 -6.91 -18.65
CA GLU A 98 -15.58 -7.93 -18.57
C GLU A 98 -14.30 -7.40 -17.90
N ALA A 99 -13.86 -6.19 -18.24
CA ALA A 99 -12.69 -5.57 -17.62
C ALA A 99 -12.87 -5.34 -16.11
N CYS A 100 -14.06 -4.87 -15.69
CA CYS A 100 -14.40 -4.70 -14.27
C CYS A 100 -14.45 -6.04 -13.52
N ALA A 101 -14.89 -7.13 -14.16
CA ALA A 101 -14.83 -8.47 -13.56
C ALA A 101 -13.38 -8.93 -13.30
N PHE A 102 -12.43 -8.60 -14.19
CA PHE A 102 -11.01 -8.84 -13.95
C PHE A 102 -10.43 -7.91 -12.87
N GLN A 103 -10.92 -6.68 -12.77
CA GLN A 103 -10.56 -5.75 -11.69
C GLN A 103 -10.99 -6.32 -10.32
N ASP A 104 -12.19 -6.89 -10.20
CA ASP A 104 -12.65 -7.50 -8.95
C ASP A 104 -11.68 -8.57 -8.44
N LEU A 105 -11.24 -9.46 -9.33
CA LEU A 105 -10.22 -10.46 -8.99
C LEU A 105 -8.89 -9.82 -8.53
N THR A 106 -8.53 -8.68 -9.12
CA THR A 106 -7.36 -7.90 -8.70
C THR A 106 -7.55 -7.28 -7.32
N GLY A 107 -8.72 -6.73 -7.02
CA GLY A 107 -9.11 -6.22 -5.70
C GLY A 107 -9.03 -7.30 -4.62
N GLN A 108 -9.54 -8.51 -4.92
CA GLN A 108 -9.41 -9.66 -4.03
C GLN A 108 -7.96 -10.06 -3.77
N ARG A 109 -7.10 -10.04 -4.79
CA ARG A 109 -5.66 -10.34 -4.65
C ARG A 109 -4.96 -9.31 -3.79
N ILE A 110 -5.22 -8.02 -4.03
CA ILE A 110 -4.70 -6.92 -3.22
C ILE A 110 -5.12 -7.09 -1.77
N THR A 111 -6.40 -7.38 -1.51
CA THR A 111 -6.92 -7.64 -0.16
C THR A 111 -6.13 -8.73 0.57
N ARG A 112 -5.73 -9.81 -0.13
CA ARG A 112 -4.89 -10.87 0.47
C ARG A 112 -3.49 -10.38 0.79
N VAL A 113 -2.87 -9.59 -0.10
CA VAL A 113 -1.55 -8.97 0.14
C VAL A 113 -1.62 -8.04 1.35
N VAL A 114 -2.63 -7.17 1.42
CA VAL A 114 -2.86 -6.26 2.54
C VAL A 114 -2.95 -7.05 3.84
N LYS A 115 -3.78 -8.11 3.90
CA LYS A 115 -3.88 -8.99 5.09
C LYS A 115 -2.54 -9.56 5.55
N SER A 116 -1.69 -9.98 4.63
CA SER A 116 -0.34 -10.47 4.95
C SER A 116 0.57 -9.37 5.49
N LEU A 117 0.48 -8.14 4.95
CA LEU A 117 1.21 -6.98 5.48
C LEU A 117 0.76 -6.66 6.91
N LYS A 118 -0.55 -6.70 7.20
CA LYS A 118 -1.07 -6.51 8.58
C LYS A 118 -0.48 -7.53 9.54
N PHE A 119 -0.45 -8.80 9.13
CA PHE A 119 0.11 -9.87 9.94
C PHE A 119 1.59 -9.62 10.27
N MET A 120 2.40 -9.20 9.29
CA MET A 120 3.80 -8.86 9.53
C MET A 120 3.96 -7.65 10.46
N GLU A 121 3.19 -6.59 10.23
CA GLU A 121 3.16 -5.38 11.06
C GLU A 121 2.84 -5.70 12.53
N ASP A 122 1.82 -6.53 12.77
CA ASP A 122 1.45 -6.99 14.12
C ASP A 122 2.58 -7.75 14.83
N HIS A 123 3.30 -8.61 14.11
CA HIS A 123 4.39 -9.38 14.70
C HIS A 123 5.59 -8.49 15.02
N ILE A 124 5.92 -7.55 14.14
CA ILE A 124 6.97 -6.56 14.38
C ILE A 124 6.60 -5.71 15.59
N ASN A 125 5.35 -5.24 15.69
CA ASN A 125 4.88 -4.49 16.86
C ASN A 125 4.96 -5.31 18.16
N LYS A 126 4.65 -6.62 18.12
CA LYS A 126 4.82 -7.51 19.28
C LYS A 126 6.29 -7.65 19.68
N LEU A 127 7.20 -7.83 18.72
CA LEU A 127 8.64 -7.93 18.98
C LEU A 127 9.19 -6.62 19.57
N VAL A 128 8.74 -5.47 19.06
CA VAL A 128 9.08 -4.15 19.62
C VAL A 128 8.64 -4.04 21.08
N ARG A 129 7.44 -4.54 21.44
CA ARG A 129 6.97 -4.56 22.83
C ARG A 129 7.78 -5.50 23.73
N ILE A 130 8.26 -6.63 23.20
CA ILE A 130 9.05 -7.61 23.96
C ILE A 130 10.44 -7.06 24.29
N TRP A 131 11.14 -6.51 23.31
CA TRP A 131 12.50 -5.99 23.52
C TRP A 131 12.55 -4.60 24.16
N GLY A 132 11.44 -3.86 24.11
CA GLY A 132 11.32 -2.54 24.70
C GLY A 132 11.79 -1.44 23.76
N LYS A 133 11.06 -0.32 23.78
CA LYS A 133 11.31 0.83 22.90
C LYS A 133 12.68 1.46 23.14
N GLU A 134 13.10 1.60 24.39
CA GLU A 134 14.37 2.25 24.77
C GLU A 134 15.59 1.49 24.22
N GLU A 135 15.57 0.16 24.34
CA GLU A 135 16.64 -0.69 23.84
C GLU A 135 16.75 -0.64 22.30
N LEU A 136 15.60 -0.66 21.61
CA LEU A 136 15.58 -0.56 20.15
C LEU A 136 15.97 0.84 19.66
N ALA A 137 15.61 1.90 20.39
CA ALA A 137 16.06 3.26 20.10
C ALA A 137 17.59 3.39 20.22
N ARG A 138 18.19 2.73 21.23
CA ARG A 138 19.66 2.66 21.35
C ARG A 138 20.30 1.96 20.14
N VAL A 139 19.75 0.82 19.73
CA VAL A 139 20.24 0.09 18.54
C VAL A 139 20.09 0.93 17.28
N ALA A 140 18.98 1.65 17.13
CA ALA A 140 18.77 2.58 16.01
C ALA A 140 19.81 3.72 15.98
N ALA A 141 20.11 4.30 17.14
CA ALA A 141 21.14 5.35 17.26
C ALA A 141 22.55 4.82 16.93
N GLU A 142 22.88 3.59 17.34
CA GLU A 142 24.15 2.93 16.97
C GLU A 142 24.26 2.71 15.45
N LEU A 143 23.16 2.36 14.77
CA LEU A 143 23.10 2.18 13.33
C LEU A 143 23.20 3.50 12.55
N ALA A 144 22.63 4.58 13.11
CA ALA A 144 22.65 5.91 12.52
C ALA A 144 23.98 6.66 12.75
N ALA A 145 24.76 6.26 13.77
CA ALA A 145 26.07 6.85 14.03
C ALA A 145 26.99 6.63 12.81
N PRO A 146 27.68 7.67 12.32
CA PRO A 146 28.68 7.50 11.27
C PRO A 146 29.74 6.53 11.79
N LYS A 147 29.90 5.38 11.12
CA LYS A 147 31.00 4.45 11.41
C LYS A 147 32.28 5.26 11.36
N SER A 148 32.90 5.49 12.51
CA SER A 148 34.15 6.22 12.62
C SER A 148 35.16 5.59 11.65
N THR A 149 35.57 6.39 10.66
CA THR A 149 36.65 6.20 9.70
C THR A 149 37.59 5.01 9.94
N THR A 150 37.40 3.96 9.14
CA THR A 150 38.54 3.31 8.48
C THR A 150 38.51 3.74 7.02
N PRO A 151 39.55 4.42 6.52
CA PRO A 151 39.59 4.75 5.11
C PRO A 151 39.87 3.48 4.31
N ASP A 152 39.19 3.42 3.18
CA ASP A 152 39.66 2.83 1.93
C ASP A 152 38.99 1.52 1.45
N LEU A 153 38.49 1.65 0.22
CA LEU A 153 38.16 0.64 -0.79
C LEU A 153 36.95 -0.27 -0.51
N LEU A 154 35.79 0.15 -1.02
CA LEU A 154 35.06 -0.50 -2.13
C LEU A 154 33.68 0.16 -2.29
N GLU A 155 33.63 1.20 -3.11
CA GLU A 155 32.40 1.82 -3.60
C GLU A 155 31.72 0.88 -4.62
N GLY A 156 30.66 0.22 -4.19
CA GLY A 156 29.54 -0.09 -5.09
C GLY A 156 28.49 1.03 -4.96
N PRO A 157 27.71 1.35 -6.01
CA PRO A 157 26.82 2.51 -5.98
C PRO A 157 25.77 2.37 -4.87
N LYS A 158 25.95 3.14 -3.80
CA LYS A 158 24.93 3.29 -2.74
C LYS A 158 23.82 4.18 -3.29
N ARG A 159 22.59 3.67 -3.32
CA ARG A 159 21.42 4.49 -3.63
C ARG A 159 21.26 5.58 -2.54
N PRO A 160 21.19 6.86 -2.91
CA PRO A 160 20.95 7.93 -1.94
C PRO A 160 19.51 7.87 -1.43
N GLY A 161 19.29 8.08 -0.12
CA GLY A 161 18.04 8.68 0.35
C GLY A 161 17.17 7.96 1.38
N VAL A 162 17.57 6.84 2.00
CA VAL A 162 16.78 6.23 3.09
C VAL A 162 17.64 6.01 4.33
N ALA A 163 18.14 7.10 4.91
CA ALA A 163 18.58 7.08 6.30
C ALA A 163 17.38 7.50 7.16
N ILE A 164 16.97 6.63 8.09
CA ILE A 164 15.95 6.97 9.09
C ILE A 164 16.55 8.09 9.93
N SER A 165 15.92 9.27 9.91
CA SER A 165 16.42 10.42 10.66
C SER A 165 16.15 10.26 12.16
N GLN A 166 16.90 10.95 13.01
CA GLN A 166 16.62 10.97 14.46
C GLN A 166 15.19 11.46 14.73
N ASP A 167 14.70 12.43 13.95
CA ASP A 167 13.31 12.90 14.02
C ASP A 167 12.30 11.80 13.67
N ASP A 168 12.65 10.87 12.77
CA ASP A 168 11.84 9.69 12.50
C ASP A 168 11.87 8.74 13.70
N ILE A 169 13.03 8.50 14.32
CA ILE A 169 13.16 7.67 15.53
C ILE A 169 12.32 8.25 16.68
N ASP A 170 12.36 9.56 16.87
CA ASP A 170 11.63 10.23 17.94
C ASP A 170 10.11 10.21 17.70
N LYS A 171 9.67 10.36 16.44
CA LYS A 171 8.26 10.16 16.04
C LYS A 171 7.78 8.71 16.18
N LEU A 172 8.70 7.76 16.20
CA LEU A 172 8.42 6.33 16.21
C LEU A 172 8.29 5.75 17.62
N PHE A 173 9.00 6.30 18.60
CA PHE A 173 9.05 5.75 19.96
C PHE A 173 8.49 6.66 21.05
N GLY A 174 8.27 7.94 20.76
CA GLY A 174 7.55 8.89 21.64
C GLY A 174 6.11 8.49 21.97
#